data_AF-A0A518DAV8-F1
#
_entry.id   AF-A0A518DAV8-F1
#
_cell.length_a   1.000
_cell.length_b   1.000
_cell.length_c   1.000
_cell.angle_alpha   90.00
_cell.angle_beta   90.00
_cell.angle_gamma   90.00
#
_symmetry.space_group_name_H-M   'P 1'
#
loop_
_entity.id
_entity.type
_entity.pdbx_description
1 polymer ?
#
loop_
_entity_poly.entity_id
_entity_poly.type
_entity_poly.pdbx_seq_one_letter_code
_entity_poly.pdbx_strand_id
1 'polypeptide(L)'
;MRHKDYAIIATLLIAAATCLWLGLSPDQPTIQPVVATTPVSLSSPRVVEQRIETIRVGQRVWVGENPSSELDLRFGDDVVCADWRQMTLRAPKRGGGHAEVEMLRPAWWLEEHGVRAGGEVDIEVPECGIEGRAKVLGVGPCPPIPPGPGRVVTATFHHQAAATIDVAVEGLAEPIGATPNHPFWSETEQRFVRADQLRPGEEVRTLHGTARVASISPRGPPEPVYNLEVHAEHVYRVGETGLLVHNGNPCNFVPSAELEASARTLHVTKVRNSSKEVVHASDQAKARHVFGSKGDATQAIKDLTQRIKSQGFPKGTTIDPKDPNSVLVPIGNGYAVFSIKKGRAQIETIID
;
A
#
# COMPACT_ATOMS: atom_id res chain seq x y z
N MET A 1 -18.41 -21.12 84.76
CA MET A 1 -18.08 -22.56 84.91
C MET A 1 -16.62 -22.72 84.50
N ARG A 2 -15.72 -22.85 85.49
CA ARG A 2 -14.90 -24.05 85.80
C ARG A 2 -13.87 -24.37 84.69
N HIS A 3 -12.58 -24.06 84.91
CA HIS A 3 -11.52 -24.95 85.47
C HIS A 3 -11.12 -26.05 84.46
N LYS A 4 -9.86 -26.39 84.16
CA LYS A 4 -8.58 -26.33 84.89
C LYS A 4 -7.42 -26.58 83.92
N ASP A 5 -6.24 -26.18 84.35
CA ASP A 5 -4.89 -26.43 83.83
C ASP A 5 -4.53 -27.90 83.59
N TYR A 6 -3.49 -28.18 82.79
CA TYR A 6 -2.27 -28.92 83.19
C TYR A 6 -1.18 -28.84 82.10
N ALA A 7 0.03 -28.47 82.52
CA ALA A 7 1.29 -28.63 81.79
C ALA A 7 1.90 -30.03 82.04
N ILE A 8 2.88 -30.45 81.20
CA ILE A 8 4.09 -31.31 81.45
C ILE A 8 4.62 -31.79 80.07
N ILE A 9 5.77 -31.29 79.56
CA ILE A 9 7.19 -31.77 79.64
C ILE A 9 7.58 -32.88 78.62
N ALA A 10 8.78 -32.68 78.04
CA ALA A 10 9.76 -33.59 77.41
C ALA A 10 9.55 -34.02 75.94
N THR A 11 10.41 -33.66 74.96
CA THR A 11 11.85 -33.91 74.68
C THR A 11 12.14 -35.23 73.92
N LEU A 12 12.70 -35.09 72.71
CA LEU A 12 13.62 -35.97 71.95
C LEU A 12 13.18 -37.39 71.49
N LEU A 13 13.20 -37.64 70.16
CA LEU A 13 14.10 -38.59 69.46
C LEU A 13 13.72 -38.81 67.98
N ILE A 14 14.69 -38.49 67.10
CA ILE A 14 15.19 -39.21 65.90
C ILE A 14 14.25 -40.20 65.18
N ALA A 15 14.03 -39.99 63.88
CA ALA A 15 14.39 -40.96 62.82
C ALA A 15 14.11 -40.41 61.42
N ALA A 16 15.01 -40.75 60.49
CA ALA A 16 15.13 -40.25 59.14
C ALA A 16 14.28 -41.01 58.11
N ALA A 17 14.09 -40.37 56.95
CA ALA A 17 13.76 -40.90 55.62
C ALA A 17 12.34 -41.51 55.47
N THR A 18 11.47 -41.02 54.58
CA THR A 18 11.62 -41.10 53.12
C THR A 18 10.48 -40.33 52.42
N CYS A 19 10.73 -39.95 51.16
CA CYS A 19 9.96 -39.05 50.29
C CYS A 19 8.51 -39.44 49.97
N LEU A 20 7.60 -38.46 49.85
CA LEU A 20 6.92 -38.05 48.59
C LEU A 20 5.93 -36.89 48.80
N TRP A 21 6.28 -35.76 48.19
CA TRP A 21 5.50 -34.64 47.61
C TRP A 21 4.16 -34.16 48.22
N LEU A 22 4.06 -32.83 48.45
CA LEU A 22 3.05 -31.89 47.90
C LEU A 22 3.09 -30.54 48.66
N GLY A 23 3.29 -29.41 47.96
CA GLY A 23 2.84 -28.10 48.45
C GLY A 23 3.79 -26.90 48.27
N LEU A 24 3.42 -26.02 47.36
CA LEU A 24 3.91 -24.65 47.04
C LEU A 24 3.95 -23.74 48.29
N SER A 25 4.93 -22.87 48.54
CA SER A 25 5.30 -21.57 47.89
C SER A 25 6.36 -20.89 48.81
N PRO A 26 6.84 -19.65 48.57
CA PRO A 26 7.26 -18.96 47.34
C PRO A 26 8.74 -18.51 47.47
N ASP A 27 9.56 -18.64 46.42
CA ASP A 27 10.88 -17.99 46.45
C ASP A 27 11.12 -17.16 45.19
N GLN A 28 11.62 -15.96 45.42
CA GLN A 28 11.90 -14.91 44.44
C GLN A 28 12.66 -15.45 43.22
N PRO A 29 12.36 -14.99 41.99
CA PRO A 29 13.23 -15.26 40.88
C PRO A 29 14.56 -14.52 41.10
N THR A 30 15.60 -15.27 41.44
CA THR A 30 17.00 -14.88 41.25
C THR A 30 17.20 -14.50 39.79
N ILE A 31 17.56 -13.25 39.54
CA ILE A 31 18.02 -12.76 38.24
C ILE A 31 19.31 -13.51 37.91
N GLN A 32 19.21 -14.52 37.04
CA GLN A 32 20.39 -15.03 36.35
C GLN A 32 20.77 -14.04 35.25
N PRO A 33 22.05 -13.69 35.08
CA PRO A 33 22.48 -12.96 33.90
C PRO A 33 22.18 -13.84 32.69
N VAL A 34 21.27 -13.41 31.84
CA VAL A 34 21.05 -14.00 30.52
C VAL A 34 22.37 -13.86 29.79
N VAL A 35 23.11 -14.97 29.67
CA VAL A 35 24.22 -15.08 28.74
C VAL A 35 23.62 -14.77 27.38
N ALA A 36 24.08 -13.67 26.78
CA ALA A 36 23.69 -13.28 25.44
C ALA A 36 23.95 -14.49 24.52
N THR A 37 22.86 -15.16 24.15
CA THR A 37 22.89 -16.16 23.09
C THR A 37 23.43 -15.45 21.87
N THR A 38 24.51 -16.02 21.35
CA THR A 38 25.14 -15.82 20.05
C THR A 38 24.33 -14.91 19.13
N PRO A 39 24.89 -13.80 18.59
CA PRO A 39 24.20 -13.09 17.53
C PRO A 39 23.94 -14.12 16.44
N VAL A 40 22.68 -14.44 16.23
CA VAL A 40 22.25 -15.15 15.03
C VAL A 40 22.64 -14.20 13.93
N SER A 41 23.77 -14.47 13.29
CA SER A 41 24.07 -13.90 11.99
C SER A 41 22.95 -14.42 11.10
N LEU A 42 21.90 -13.61 10.96
CA LEU A 42 20.88 -13.80 9.95
C LEU A 42 21.65 -13.66 8.64
N SER A 43 22.16 -14.79 8.13
CA SER A 43 22.58 -14.86 6.74
C SER A 43 21.45 -14.25 5.94
N SER A 44 21.73 -13.20 5.16
CA SER A 44 20.73 -12.61 4.28
C SER A 44 19.99 -13.74 3.57
N PRO A 45 18.66 -13.71 3.54
CA PRO A 45 17.90 -14.81 2.97
C PRO A 45 18.41 -15.10 1.57
N ARG A 46 18.56 -16.39 1.24
CA ARG A 46 18.98 -16.80 -0.09
C ARG A 46 17.87 -16.41 -1.07
N VAL A 47 18.05 -15.26 -1.72
CA VAL A 47 17.17 -14.81 -2.80
C VAL A 47 17.44 -15.70 -4.00
N VAL A 48 16.40 -16.30 -4.54
CA VAL A 48 16.46 -17.14 -5.74
C VAL A 48 15.69 -16.42 -6.83
N GLU A 49 16.29 -16.30 -8.00
CA GLU A 49 15.62 -15.75 -9.17
C GLU A 49 14.50 -16.68 -9.64
N GLN A 50 13.36 -16.08 -9.98
CA GLN A 50 12.21 -16.80 -10.48
C GLN A 50 11.61 -16.02 -11.64
N ARG A 51 11.24 -16.75 -12.70
CA ARG A 51 10.54 -16.19 -13.86
C ARG A 51 9.20 -15.60 -13.41
N ILE A 52 8.95 -14.33 -13.71
CA ILE A 52 7.81 -13.57 -13.17
C ILE A 52 6.46 -14.23 -13.51
N GLU A 53 6.34 -14.87 -14.68
CA GLU A 53 5.14 -15.58 -15.12
C GLU A 53 4.84 -16.86 -14.30
N THR A 54 5.80 -17.32 -13.50
CA THR A 54 5.65 -18.47 -12.60
C THR A 54 5.33 -18.06 -11.16
N ILE A 55 5.43 -16.76 -10.84
CA ILE A 55 5.08 -16.25 -9.53
C ILE A 55 3.57 -16.36 -9.34
N ARG A 56 3.16 -16.74 -8.14
CA ARG A 56 1.75 -16.92 -7.76
C ARG A 56 1.44 -16.15 -6.49
N VAL A 57 0.18 -15.76 -6.33
CA VAL A 57 -0.28 -15.14 -5.08
C VAL A 57 -0.04 -16.08 -3.88
N GLY A 58 0.30 -15.49 -2.74
CA GLY A 58 0.69 -16.21 -1.52
C GLY A 58 2.17 -16.60 -1.44
N GLN A 59 2.93 -16.53 -2.55
CA GLN A 59 4.38 -16.65 -2.50
C GLN A 59 5.00 -15.42 -1.82
N ARG A 60 6.19 -15.57 -1.23
CA ARG A 60 6.95 -14.46 -0.65
C ARG A 60 8.06 -14.02 -1.59
N VAL A 61 8.18 -12.71 -1.78
CA VAL A 61 9.26 -12.09 -2.55
C VAL A 61 10.12 -11.23 -1.64
N TRP A 62 11.43 -11.26 -1.89
CA TRP A 62 12.37 -10.40 -1.19
C TRP A 62 12.48 -9.05 -1.91
N VAL A 63 12.12 -7.98 -1.21
CA VAL A 63 12.17 -6.61 -1.75
C VAL A 63 13.44 -5.85 -1.35
N GLY A 64 14.11 -6.29 -0.27
CA GLY A 64 15.23 -5.57 0.33
C GLY A 64 14.76 -4.26 0.98
N GLU A 65 15.55 -3.20 0.82
CA GLU A 65 15.20 -1.86 1.28
C GLU A 65 14.28 -1.14 0.27
N ASN A 66 13.17 -0.58 0.77
CA ASN A 66 12.29 0.30 0.04
C ASN A 66 12.55 1.78 0.44
N PRO A 67 13.22 2.58 -0.41
CA PRO A 67 13.64 3.94 -0.07
C PRO A 67 12.49 4.94 0.07
N SER A 68 11.30 4.67 -0.48
CA SER A 68 10.15 5.56 -0.26
C SER A 68 9.66 5.51 1.19
N SER A 69 9.93 4.42 1.91
CA SER A 69 9.38 4.11 3.24
C SER A 69 7.84 4.11 3.29
N GLU A 70 7.17 4.11 2.13
CA GLU A 70 5.72 4.07 2.02
C GLU A 70 5.24 2.65 2.28
N LEU A 71 4.36 2.50 3.28
CA LEU A 71 3.71 1.23 3.59
C LEU A 71 2.19 1.38 3.46
N ASP A 72 1.59 0.50 2.67
CA ASP A 72 0.15 0.39 2.55
C ASP A 72 -0.40 -0.72 3.45
N LEU A 73 -0.88 -0.32 4.62
CA LEU A 73 -1.44 -1.23 5.61
C LEU A 73 -2.98 -1.23 5.60
N ARG A 74 -3.63 -0.76 4.52
CA ARG A 74 -5.10 -0.68 4.44
C ARG A 74 -5.79 -2.04 4.64
N PHE A 75 -5.08 -3.13 4.32
CA PHE A 75 -5.58 -4.51 4.45
C PHE A 75 -5.03 -5.22 5.70
N GLY A 76 -4.36 -4.49 6.58
CA GLY A 76 -3.72 -4.99 7.79
C GLY A 76 -2.20 -5.12 7.68
N ASP A 77 -1.59 -5.54 8.78
CA ASP A 77 -0.13 -5.67 8.88
C ASP A 77 0.41 -6.96 8.23
N ASP A 78 -0.44 -7.97 8.06
CA ASP A 78 -0.06 -9.27 7.49
C ASP A 78 -1.22 -9.93 6.71
N VAL A 79 -0.86 -10.88 5.85
CA VAL A 79 -1.80 -11.67 5.05
C VAL A 79 -2.10 -12.98 5.76
N VAL A 80 -3.24 -13.02 6.46
CA VAL A 80 -3.68 -14.20 7.22
C VAL A 80 -4.70 -15.01 6.42
N CYS A 81 -4.29 -16.17 5.88
CA CYS A 81 -5.16 -16.93 4.97
C CYS A 81 -6.53 -17.34 5.51
N ALA A 82 -6.71 -17.46 6.82
CA ALA A 82 -8.02 -17.73 7.41
C ALA A 82 -9.03 -16.62 7.06
N ASP A 83 -8.56 -15.38 7.07
CA ASP A 83 -9.37 -14.17 6.89
C ASP A 83 -9.30 -13.64 5.47
N TRP A 84 -8.51 -14.24 4.58
CA TRP A 84 -8.32 -13.78 3.20
C TRP A 84 -8.91 -14.77 2.19
N ARG A 85 -9.24 -14.26 1.00
CA ARG A 85 -9.76 -15.04 -0.13
C ARG A 85 -8.96 -14.73 -1.38
N GLN A 86 -8.80 -15.74 -2.22
CA GLN A 86 -8.27 -15.56 -3.56
C GLN A 86 -9.42 -15.28 -4.51
N MET A 87 -9.27 -14.29 -5.37
CA MET A 87 -10.18 -14.07 -6.50
C MET A 87 -9.41 -14.03 -7.80
N THR A 88 -10.06 -14.54 -8.85
CA THR A 88 -9.55 -14.51 -10.23
C THR A 88 -10.46 -13.60 -11.03
N LEU A 89 -9.87 -12.60 -11.68
CA LEU A 89 -10.59 -11.59 -12.44
C LEU A 89 -10.13 -11.57 -13.90
N ARG A 90 -11.05 -11.16 -14.77
CA ARG A 90 -10.74 -10.69 -16.12
C ARG A 90 -11.03 -9.20 -16.19
N ALA A 91 -9.98 -8.39 -16.21
CA ALA A 91 -10.07 -6.95 -16.08
C ALA A 91 -9.93 -6.24 -17.45
N PRO A 92 -10.76 -5.23 -17.76
CA PRO A 92 -10.63 -4.45 -18.99
C PRO A 92 -9.41 -3.52 -18.95
N LYS A 93 -8.83 -3.25 -20.13
CA LYS A 93 -7.73 -2.29 -20.29
C LYS A 93 -8.18 -1.06 -21.08
N ARG A 94 -7.62 0.12 -20.74
CA ARG A 94 -7.86 1.41 -21.43
C ARG A 94 -7.65 1.33 -22.94
N GLY A 95 -6.61 0.61 -23.38
CA GLY A 95 -6.26 0.43 -24.79
C GLY A 95 -7.03 -0.67 -25.51
N GLY A 96 -8.06 -1.25 -24.88
CA GLY A 96 -8.73 -2.45 -25.35
C GLY A 96 -8.01 -3.73 -24.90
N GLY A 97 -8.69 -4.87 -25.09
CA GLY A 97 -8.21 -6.14 -24.55
C GLY A 97 -8.49 -6.29 -23.06
N HIS A 98 -7.90 -7.33 -22.47
CA HIS A 98 -8.13 -7.70 -21.06
C HIS A 98 -6.83 -8.13 -20.40
N ALA A 99 -6.77 -7.99 -19.08
CA ALA A 99 -5.76 -8.61 -18.24
C ALA A 99 -6.39 -9.74 -17.41
N GLU A 100 -5.62 -10.81 -17.24
CA GLU A 100 -5.90 -11.85 -16.26
C GLU A 100 -5.29 -11.43 -14.93
N VAL A 101 -6.09 -11.47 -13.87
CA VAL A 101 -5.64 -11.03 -12.54
C VAL A 101 -5.98 -12.10 -11.53
N GLU A 102 -5.01 -12.47 -10.70
CA GLU A 102 -5.25 -13.21 -9.47
C GLU A 102 -4.90 -12.30 -8.30
N MET A 103 -5.72 -12.27 -7.25
CA MET A 103 -5.43 -11.44 -6.09
C MET A 103 -5.98 -12.01 -4.79
N LEU A 104 -5.32 -11.67 -3.69
CA LEU A 104 -5.73 -11.91 -2.33
C LEU A 104 -6.30 -10.62 -1.76
N ARG A 105 -7.47 -10.72 -1.13
CA ARG A 105 -8.04 -9.65 -0.30
C ARG A 105 -8.67 -10.25 0.97
N PRO A 106 -8.77 -9.46 2.06
CA PRO A 106 -9.52 -9.88 3.23
C PRO A 106 -10.99 -10.18 2.91
N ALA A 107 -11.60 -11.14 3.61
CA ALA A 107 -12.99 -11.52 3.43
C ALA A 107 -13.95 -10.34 3.67
N TRP A 108 -13.67 -9.50 4.69
CA TRP A 108 -14.45 -8.30 4.96
C TRP A 108 -14.51 -7.35 3.75
N TRP A 109 -13.40 -7.26 3.00
CA TRP A 109 -13.32 -6.40 1.83
C TRP A 109 -14.18 -6.94 0.69
N LEU A 110 -14.15 -8.26 0.47
CA LEU A 110 -15.01 -8.90 -0.54
C LEU A 110 -16.49 -8.68 -0.20
N GLU A 111 -16.86 -8.79 1.07
CA GLU A 111 -18.23 -8.57 1.55
C GLU A 111 -18.67 -7.12 1.32
N GLU A 112 -17.86 -6.15 1.72
CA GLU A 112 -18.12 -4.72 1.53
C GLU A 112 -18.30 -4.34 0.06
N HIS A 113 -17.52 -4.96 -0.83
CA HIS A 113 -17.54 -4.67 -2.27
C HIS A 113 -18.51 -5.59 -3.04
N GLY A 114 -19.24 -6.48 -2.34
CA GLY A 114 -20.19 -7.40 -2.96
C GLY A 114 -19.56 -8.37 -3.96
N VAL A 115 -18.29 -8.71 -3.77
CA VAL A 115 -17.51 -9.56 -4.69
C VAL A 115 -18.01 -11.00 -4.60
N ARG A 116 -18.43 -11.52 -5.75
CA ARG A 116 -18.93 -12.89 -5.90
C ARG A 116 -18.57 -13.44 -7.27
N ALA A 117 -18.34 -14.75 -7.36
CA ALA A 117 -18.10 -15.41 -8.64
C ALA A 117 -19.26 -15.15 -9.62
N GLY A 118 -18.93 -14.85 -10.87
CA GLY A 118 -19.88 -14.43 -11.91
C GLY A 118 -20.33 -12.97 -11.80
N GLY A 119 -19.95 -12.25 -10.73
CA GLY A 119 -20.19 -10.83 -10.56
C GLY A 119 -19.14 -9.95 -11.24
N GLU A 120 -19.18 -8.67 -10.92
CA GLU A 120 -18.22 -7.68 -11.40
C GLU A 120 -17.79 -6.77 -10.25
N VAL A 121 -16.52 -6.35 -10.30
CA VAL A 121 -15.92 -5.42 -9.35
C VAL A 121 -15.13 -4.37 -10.12
N ASP A 122 -15.18 -3.11 -9.70
CA ASP A 122 -14.39 -2.05 -10.30
C ASP A 122 -12.94 -2.16 -9.84
N ILE A 123 -12.01 -2.05 -10.78
CA ILE A 123 -10.58 -2.15 -10.54
C ILE A 123 -9.85 -1.07 -11.34
N GLU A 124 -8.91 -0.39 -10.70
CA GLU A 124 -7.98 0.52 -11.36
C GLU A 124 -6.53 0.15 -11.03
N VAL A 125 -5.77 -0.16 -12.09
CA VAL A 125 -4.34 -0.50 -12.03
C VAL A 125 -3.64 0.24 -13.18
N PRO A 126 -3.38 1.56 -13.02
CA PRO A 126 -2.97 2.43 -14.12
C PRO A 126 -1.66 2.02 -14.78
N GLU A 127 -0.74 1.40 -14.05
CA GLU A 127 0.53 0.88 -14.55
C GLU A 127 0.35 -0.32 -15.47
N CYS A 128 -0.69 -1.15 -15.25
CA CYS A 128 -1.11 -2.19 -16.18
C CYS A 128 -2.10 -1.68 -17.25
N GLY A 129 -2.48 -0.40 -17.18
CA GLY A 129 -3.52 0.18 -18.03
C GLY A 129 -4.90 -0.44 -17.81
N ILE A 130 -5.13 -1.06 -16.65
CA ILE A 130 -6.41 -1.65 -16.26
C ILE A 130 -7.28 -0.55 -15.66
N GLU A 131 -8.51 -0.44 -16.16
CA GLU A 131 -9.52 0.44 -15.58
C GLU A 131 -10.92 -0.06 -15.95
N GLY A 132 -11.79 -0.16 -14.94
CA GLY A 132 -13.21 -0.37 -15.10
C GLY A 132 -13.70 -1.66 -14.44
N ARG A 133 -14.87 -2.14 -14.91
CA ARG A 133 -15.56 -3.30 -14.36
C ARG A 133 -14.87 -4.61 -14.77
N ALA A 134 -14.15 -5.23 -13.85
CA ALA A 134 -13.58 -6.55 -14.03
C ALA A 134 -14.61 -7.63 -13.71
N LYS A 135 -14.63 -8.69 -14.54
CA LYS A 135 -15.45 -9.87 -14.29
C LYS A 135 -14.78 -10.74 -13.25
N VAL A 136 -15.51 -11.10 -12.19
CA VAL A 136 -15.06 -12.02 -11.16
C VAL A 136 -15.30 -13.44 -11.67
N LEU A 137 -14.24 -14.12 -12.08
CA LEU A 137 -14.30 -15.48 -12.62
C LEU A 137 -14.46 -16.52 -11.50
N GLY A 138 -13.83 -16.26 -10.35
CA GLY A 138 -13.89 -17.16 -9.20
C GLY A 138 -13.48 -16.46 -7.92
N VAL A 139 -14.01 -16.97 -6.80
CA VAL A 139 -13.58 -16.63 -5.43
C VAL A 139 -13.36 -17.96 -4.72
N GLY A 140 -12.20 -18.11 -4.09
CA GLY A 140 -11.77 -19.34 -3.46
C GLY A 140 -10.98 -19.10 -2.17
N PRO A 141 -10.53 -20.18 -1.51
CA PRO A 141 -9.68 -20.06 -0.33
C PRO A 141 -8.35 -19.37 -0.67
N CYS A 142 -7.77 -18.66 0.30
CA CYS A 142 -6.40 -18.19 0.21
C CYS A 142 -5.45 -19.40 0.06
N PRO A 143 -4.52 -19.39 -0.91
CA PRO A 143 -3.55 -20.48 -1.06
C PRO A 143 -2.57 -20.47 0.11
N PRO A 144 -2.00 -21.61 0.52
CA PRO A 144 -1.07 -21.67 1.64
C PRO A 144 0.09 -20.68 1.48
N ILE A 145 0.30 -19.83 2.49
CA ILE A 145 1.41 -18.87 2.54
C ILE A 145 2.53 -19.52 3.35
N PRO A 146 3.68 -19.85 2.75
CA PRO A 146 4.80 -20.42 3.50
C PRO A 146 5.35 -19.37 4.50
N PRO A 147 5.78 -19.80 5.70
CA PRO A 147 6.51 -18.92 6.59
C PRO A 147 7.87 -18.59 5.96
N GLY A 148 8.37 -17.39 6.22
CA GLY A 148 9.68 -17.00 5.74
C GLY A 148 9.85 -15.49 5.60
N PRO A 149 11.07 -15.05 5.28
CA PRO A 149 11.38 -13.66 5.03
C PRO A 149 10.72 -13.18 3.73
N GLY A 150 10.65 -11.86 3.56
CA GLY A 150 10.03 -11.22 2.40
C GLY A 150 8.53 -10.98 2.57
N ARG A 151 7.95 -10.29 1.60
CA ARG A 151 6.55 -9.87 1.59
C ARG A 151 5.72 -10.77 0.72
N VAL A 152 4.45 -10.95 1.08
CA VAL A 152 3.52 -11.80 0.35
C VAL A 152 3.11 -11.12 -0.96
N VAL A 153 3.13 -11.86 -2.06
CA VAL A 153 2.52 -11.46 -3.33
C VAL A 153 1.01 -11.54 -3.17
N THR A 154 0.34 -10.41 -3.18
CA THR A 154 -1.12 -10.28 -3.03
C THR A 154 -1.84 -10.13 -4.36
N ALA A 155 -1.16 -9.86 -5.47
CA ALA A 155 -1.76 -9.96 -6.79
C ALA A 155 -0.74 -10.29 -7.88
N THR A 156 -1.21 -10.88 -8.97
CA THR A 156 -0.46 -11.08 -10.21
C THR A 156 -1.30 -10.60 -11.39
N PHE A 157 -0.70 -9.90 -12.33
CA PHE A 157 -1.35 -9.36 -13.52
C PHE A 157 -0.65 -9.91 -14.77
N HIS A 158 -1.43 -10.33 -15.77
CA HIS A 158 -0.92 -10.86 -17.04
C HIS A 158 -1.73 -10.33 -18.23
N HIS A 159 -1.08 -9.83 -19.28
CA HIS A 159 -1.75 -9.51 -20.56
C HIS A 159 -0.83 -9.57 -21.79
N GLN A 160 -1.37 -10.08 -22.91
CA GLN A 160 -0.60 -10.54 -24.08
C GLN A 160 -0.25 -9.50 -25.16
N ALA A 161 -0.68 -8.23 -25.02
CA ALA A 161 -0.50 -7.24 -26.07
C ALA A 161 -0.20 -5.85 -25.48
N ALA A 162 1.03 -5.64 -25.01
CA ALA A 162 1.48 -4.32 -24.58
C ALA A 162 2.66 -3.85 -25.41
N ALA A 163 2.62 -2.56 -25.79
CA ALA A 163 3.81 -1.90 -26.29
C ALA A 163 4.86 -1.85 -25.16
N THR A 164 6.06 -2.31 -25.46
CA THR A 164 7.17 -2.34 -24.52
C THR A 164 8.35 -1.52 -25.04
N ILE A 165 9.20 -1.12 -24.11
CA ILE A 165 10.49 -0.48 -24.36
C ILE A 165 11.58 -1.30 -23.69
N ASP A 166 12.77 -1.23 -24.26
CA ASP A 166 13.99 -1.76 -23.66
C ASP A 166 14.63 -0.69 -22.79
N VAL A 167 14.78 -0.99 -21.51
CA VAL A 167 15.57 -0.23 -20.54
C VAL A 167 16.92 -0.93 -20.39
N ALA A 168 17.93 -0.45 -21.12
CA ALA A 168 19.29 -0.96 -21.00
C ALA A 168 19.95 -0.34 -19.78
N VAL A 169 20.54 -1.15 -18.90
CA VAL A 169 21.22 -0.72 -17.68
C VAL A 169 22.63 -1.29 -17.69
N GLU A 170 23.60 -0.46 -17.31
CA GLU A 170 25.00 -0.87 -17.21
C GLU A 170 25.16 -2.08 -16.26
N GLY A 171 25.88 -3.10 -16.72
CA GLY A 171 26.09 -4.34 -15.96
C GLY A 171 25.04 -5.42 -16.18
N LEU A 172 23.93 -5.14 -16.89
CA LEU A 172 23.02 -6.18 -17.38
C LEU A 172 23.43 -6.65 -18.77
N ALA A 173 23.39 -7.97 -18.99
CA ALA A 173 23.64 -8.55 -20.31
C ALA A 173 22.51 -8.25 -21.30
N GLU A 174 21.27 -8.29 -20.81
CA GLU A 174 20.05 -8.05 -21.59
C GLU A 174 19.26 -6.88 -21.01
N PRO A 175 18.62 -6.04 -21.84
CA PRO A 175 17.78 -4.95 -21.37
C PRO A 175 16.52 -5.48 -20.67
N ILE A 176 15.97 -4.67 -19.76
CA ILE A 176 14.67 -4.95 -19.16
C ILE A 176 13.57 -4.48 -20.11
N GLY A 177 12.76 -5.42 -20.57
CA GLY A 177 11.51 -5.12 -21.27
C GLY A 177 10.44 -4.64 -20.30
N ALA A 178 9.94 -3.42 -20.46
CA ALA A 178 8.91 -2.85 -19.60
C ALA A 178 7.88 -2.07 -20.42
N THR A 179 6.66 -1.89 -19.89
CA THR A 179 5.73 -0.94 -20.47
C THR A 179 6.24 0.50 -20.24
N PRO A 180 5.99 1.45 -21.15
CA PRO A 180 6.46 2.83 -21.02
C PRO A 180 6.15 3.50 -19.68
N ASN A 181 4.97 3.20 -19.12
CA ASN A 181 4.46 3.76 -17.87
C ASN A 181 4.96 3.05 -16.60
N HIS A 182 5.71 1.95 -16.70
CA HIS A 182 6.12 1.18 -15.54
C HIS A 182 7.15 1.96 -14.69
N PRO A 183 6.98 2.10 -13.36
CA PRO A 183 7.87 2.95 -12.57
C PRO A 183 9.11 2.22 -12.05
N PHE A 184 10.29 2.83 -12.23
CA PHE A 184 11.59 2.42 -11.69
C PHE A 184 12.04 3.40 -10.61
N TRP A 185 12.69 2.92 -9.55
CA TRP A 185 13.30 3.82 -8.57
C TRP A 185 14.52 4.53 -9.17
N SER A 186 14.47 5.86 -9.21
CA SER A 186 15.60 6.71 -9.57
C SER A 186 16.28 7.24 -8.32
N GLU A 187 17.54 6.90 -8.14
CA GLU A 187 18.40 7.47 -7.10
C GLU A 187 18.79 8.92 -7.42
N THR A 188 18.77 9.30 -8.71
CA THR A 188 19.00 10.68 -9.12
C THR A 188 17.83 11.59 -8.72
N GLU A 189 16.61 11.09 -8.88
CA GLU A 189 15.39 11.87 -8.66
C GLU A 189 14.72 11.60 -7.30
N GLN A 190 15.21 10.61 -6.55
CA GLN A 190 14.69 10.15 -5.25
C GLN A 190 13.18 9.89 -5.29
N ARG A 191 12.72 9.30 -6.38
CA ARG A 191 11.31 8.90 -6.60
C ARG A 191 11.21 7.82 -7.67
N PHE A 192 10.01 7.26 -7.79
CA PHE A 192 9.67 6.40 -8.92
C PHE A 192 9.45 7.21 -10.20
N VAL A 193 10.14 6.82 -11.26
CA VAL A 193 10.14 7.46 -12.58
C VAL A 193 9.65 6.45 -13.61
N ARG A 194 8.79 6.89 -14.54
CA ARG A 194 8.32 6.03 -15.62
C ARG A 194 9.49 5.57 -16.49
N ALA A 195 9.44 4.33 -16.96
CA ALA A 195 10.45 3.75 -17.84
C ALA A 195 10.73 4.63 -19.08
N ASP A 196 9.70 5.25 -19.67
CA ASP A 196 9.84 6.15 -20.82
C ASP A 196 10.37 7.56 -20.50
N GLN A 197 10.54 7.88 -19.22
CA GLN A 197 11.06 9.16 -18.73
C GLN A 197 12.46 9.06 -18.12
N LEU A 198 12.96 7.83 -17.90
CA LEU A 198 14.34 7.59 -17.51
C LEU A 198 15.29 8.15 -18.56
N ARG A 199 16.37 8.78 -18.12
CA ARG A 199 17.39 9.36 -18.99
C ARG A 199 18.68 8.54 -18.98
N PRO A 200 19.41 8.44 -20.10
CA PRO A 200 20.77 7.91 -20.08
C PRO A 200 21.63 8.60 -19.01
N GLY A 201 22.36 7.81 -18.23
CA GLY A 201 23.16 8.24 -17.08
C GLY A 201 22.41 8.29 -15.75
N GLU A 202 21.09 8.18 -15.74
CA GLU A 202 20.27 8.17 -14.52
C GLU A 202 20.58 6.95 -13.65
N GLU A 203 20.76 7.20 -12.34
CA GLU A 203 21.10 6.15 -11.39
C GLU A 203 19.83 5.43 -10.91
N VAL A 204 19.82 4.10 -11.03
CA VAL A 204 18.74 3.21 -10.61
C VAL A 204 19.23 2.26 -9.52
N ARG A 205 18.35 1.93 -8.57
CA ARG A 205 18.70 1.07 -7.42
C ARG A 205 18.69 -0.41 -7.82
N THR A 206 19.76 -1.12 -7.48
CA THR A 206 19.94 -2.57 -7.65
C THR A 206 19.97 -3.27 -6.29
N LEU A 207 20.22 -4.59 -6.23
CA LEU A 207 20.47 -5.32 -4.98
C LEU A 207 21.85 -5.03 -4.37
N HIS A 208 22.80 -4.55 -5.17
CA HIS A 208 24.21 -4.40 -4.78
C HIS A 208 24.68 -2.93 -4.82
N GLY A 209 23.74 -1.98 -4.84
CA GLY A 209 24.01 -0.54 -4.90
C GLY A 209 23.20 0.11 -6.00
N THR A 210 23.87 0.84 -6.89
CA THR A 210 23.24 1.55 -8.02
C THR A 210 23.87 1.13 -9.34
N ALA A 211 23.12 1.32 -10.43
CA ALA A 211 23.60 1.17 -11.80
C ALA A 211 23.06 2.35 -12.63
N ARG A 212 23.64 2.59 -13.82
CA ARG A 212 23.17 3.67 -14.70
C ARG A 212 22.34 3.14 -15.85
N VAL A 213 21.28 3.87 -16.20
CA VAL A 213 20.56 3.65 -17.45
C VAL A 213 21.48 3.97 -18.62
N ALA A 214 21.74 3.01 -19.49
CA ALA A 214 22.55 3.20 -20.69
C ALA A 214 21.72 3.80 -21.83
N SER A 215 20.52 3.28 -22.07
CA SER A 215 19.62 3.76 -23.11
C SER A 215 18.19 3.28 -22.91
N ILE A 216 17.24 4.04 -23.45
CA ILE A 216 15.85 3.64 -23.62
C ILE A 216 15.57 3.51 -25.12
N SER A 217 15.01 2.38 -25.56
CA SER A 217 14.69 2.16 -26.98
C SER A 217 13.38 1.41 -27.18
N PRO A 218 12.70 1.58 -28.33
CA PRO A 218 11.52 0.79 -28.64
C PRO A 218 11.87 -0.70 -28.70
N ARG A 219 11.07 -1.52 -28.02
CA ARG A 219 11.14 -2.98 -28.13
C ARG A 219 10.17 -3.44 -29.23
N GLY A 220 10.34 -4.67 -29.71
CA GLY A 220 9.67 -5.24 -30.89
C GLY A 220 8.13 -5.29 -30.86
N PRO A 221 7.48 -6.30 -31.48
CA PRO A 221 6.02 -6.38 -31.47
C PRO A 221 5.50 -6.50 -30.03
N PRO A 222 4.23 -6.11 -29.77
CA PRO A 222 3.64 -6.28 -28.45
C PRO A 222 3.81 -7.70 -27.92
N GLU A 223 4.27 -7.82 -26.68
CA GLU A 223 4.57 -9.09 -26.03
C GLU A 223 3.73 -9.25 -24.74
N PRO A 224 3.64 -10.48 -24.19
CA PRO A 224 3.08 -10.68 -22.87
C PRO A 224 3.92 -9.99 -21.80
N VAL A 225 3.25 -9.23 -20.93
CA VAL A 225 3.88 -8.62 -19.76
C VAL A 225 3.17 -9.03 -18.48
N TYR A 226 3.93 -8.95 -17.39
CA TYR A 226 3.54 -9.41 -16.07
C TYR A 226 3.81 -8.31 -15.04
N ASN A 227 2.96 -8.22 -14.02
CA ASN A 227 3.16 -7.35 -12.87
C ASN A 227 2.74 -8.10 -11.59
N LEU A 228 3.23 -7.64 -10.44
CA LEU A 228 2.94 -8.22 -9.13
C LEU A 228 2.38 -7.14 -8.22
N GLU A 229 1.49 -7.47 -7.30
CA GLU A 229 1.24 -6.66 -6.11
C GLU A 229 1.91 -7.33 -4.90
N VAL A 230 2.71 -6.55 -4.16
CA VAL A 230 3.45 -7.03 -2.99
C VAL A 230 2.90 -6.31 -1.76
N HIS A 231 2.47 -7.10 -0.77
CA HIS A 231 1.82 -6.61 0.43
C HIS A 231 2.64 -5.52 1.14
N ALA A 232 1.96 -4.43 1.49
CA ALA A 232 2.47 -3.23 2.15
C ALA A 232 3.52 -2.43 1.39
N GLU A 233 4.52 -3.05 0.77
CA GLU A 233 5.68 -2.35 0.22
C GLU A 233 5.46 -1.79 -1.18
N HIS A 234 4.57 -2.39 -1.97
CA HIS A 234 4.28 -1.92 -3.32
C HIS A 234 5.51 -1.84 -4.26
N VAL A 235 6.55 -2.63 -3.95
CA VAL A 235 7.77 -2.71 -4.75
C VAL A 235 8.24 -4.15 -4.90
N TYR A 236 8.98 -4.43 -5.96
CA TYR A 236 9.65 -5.70 -6.18
C TYR A 236 10.92 -5.52 -7.02
N ARG A 237 11.67 -6.61 -7.19
CA ARG A 237 12.98 -6.63 -7.83
C ARG A 237 12.91 -7.36 -9.18
N VAL A 238 13.52 -6.80 -10.21
CA VAL A 238 13.54 -7.37 -11.58
C VAL A 238 14.94 -7.40 -12.18
N GLY A 239 15.18 -8.38 -13.06
CA GLY A 239 16.49 -8.60 -13.68
C GLY A 239 17.54 -9.19 -12.74
N GLU A 240 18.65 -9.63 -13.31
CA GLU A 240 19.75 -10.31 -12.59
C GLU A 240 20.40 -9.40 -11.51
N THR A 241 20.43 -8.09 -11.75
CA THR A 241 20.94 -7.12 -10.76
C THR A 241 19.90 -6.72 -9.70
N GLY A 242 18.64 -7.14 -9.87
CA GLY A 242 17.54 -6.82 -8.96
C GLY A 242 17.23 -5.33 -8.89
N LEU A 243 16.87 -4.75 -10.04
CA LEU A 243 16.37 -3.38 -10.15
C LEU A 243 15.08 -3.20 -9.36
N LEU A 244 14.98 -2.11 -8.61
CA LEU A 244 13.78 -1.79 -7.82
C LEU A 244 12.71 -1.13 -8.69
N VAL A 245 11.55 -1.80 -8.79
CA VAL A 245 10.37 -1.32 -9.53
C VAL A 245 9.15 -1.26 -8.64
N HIS A 246 8.17 -0.44 -9.03
CA HIS A 246 6.93 -0.26 -8.29
C HIS A 246 5.78 -1.01 -8.94
N ASN A 247 4.87 -1.55 -8.14
CA ASN A 247 3.61 -2.14 -8.62
C ASN A 247 2.50 -1.09 -8.84
N GLY A 248 2.86 0.13 -9.26
CA GLY A 248 1.92 1.27 -9.37
C GLY A 248 1.20 1.65 -8.07
N ASN A 249 0.26 2.59 -8.14
CA ASN A 249 -0.56 2.88 -6.96
C ASN A 249 -1.23 1.58 -6.48
N PRO A 250 -1.41 1.41 -5.16
CA PRO A 250 -2.19 0.29 -4.65
C PRO A 250 -3.49 0.17 -5.43
N CYS A 251 -3.79 -1.03 -5.91
CA CYS A 251 -4.94 -1.27 -6.78
C CYS A 251 -6.18 -0.66 -6.13
N ASN A 252 -6.65 0.45 -6.68
CA ASN A 252 -7.80 1.16 -6.16
C ASN A 252 -9.00 0.44 -6.75
N PHE A 253 -9.62 -0.39 -5.93
CA PHE A 253 -10.98 -0.83 -6.21
C PHE A 253 -11.88 0.20 -5.57
N VAL A 254 -12.61 0.91 -6.42
CA VAL A 254 -13.68 1.77 -5.97
C VAL A 254 -14.89 0.85 -5.84
N PRO A 255 -15.49 0.62 -4.67
CA PRO A 255 -16.78 -0.08 -4.58
C PRO A 255 -17.73 0.44 -5.67
N SER A 256 -18.57 -0.38 -6.29
CA SER A 256 -19.58 0.16 -7.24
C SER A 256 -20.46 1.25 -6.61
N ALA A 257 -20.65 1.19 -5.29
CA ALA A 257 -21.31 2.24 -4.52
C ALA A 257 -20.45 3.50 -4.36
N GLU A 258 -19.11 3.40 -4.36
CA GLU A 258 -18.16 4.51 -4.44
C GLU A 258 -17.83 4.94 -5.87
N LEU A 259 -18.06 4.13 -6.91
CA LEU A 259 -18.11 4.62 -8.29
C LEU A 259 -19.42 5.35 -8.52
N GLU A 260 -20.52 4.91 -7.90
CA GLU A 260 -21.73 5.73 -7.76
C GLU A 260 -21.52 6.92 -6.83
N ALA A 261 -20.75 6.82 -5.75
CA ALA A 261 -20.48 7.94 -4.83
C ALA A 261 -19.41 8.88 -5.39
N SER A 262 -18.47 8.43 -6.20
CA SER A 262 -17.46 9.22 -6.93
C SER A 262 -18.05 9.80 -8.22
N ALA A 263 -18.96 9.08 -8.90
CA ALA A 263 -19.81 9.67 -9.93
C ALA A 263 -20.84 10.65 -9.33
N ARG A 264 -21.24 10.47 -8.06
CA ARG A 264 -21.98 11.47 -7.28
C ARG A 264 -21.05 12.58 -6.75
N THR A 265 -19.76 12.30 -6.55
CA THR A 265 -18.70 13.29 -6.27
C THR A 265 -18.28 13.94 -7.58
N LEU A 266 -19.25 14.47 -8.32
CA LEU A 266 -19.14 15.69 -9.12
C LEU A 266 -20.40 16.01 -9.93
N HIS A 267 -21.61 15.71 -9.44
CA HIS A 267 -22.74 16.60 -9.77
C HIS A 267 -22.74 17.82 -8.83
N VAL A 268 -21.59 18.50 -8.75
CA VAL A 268 -21.53 19.85 -8.19
C VAL A 268 -22.11 20.77 -9.25
N THR A 269 -23.41 21.02 -9.15
CA THR A 269 -24.11 21.96 -10.02
C THR A 269 -23.73 23.41 -9.69
N LYS A 270 -23.18 23.66 -8.49
CA LYS A 270 -22.85 25.01 -8.04
C LYS A 270 -21.75 25.03 -6.99
N VAL A 271 -20.70 25.81 -7.24
CA VAL A 271 -19.73 26.23 -6.21
C VAL A 271 -20.07 27.65 -5.77
N ARG A 272 -20.28 27.87 -4.47
CA ARG A 272 -20.54 29.20 -3.93
C ARG A 272 -19.92 29.35 -2.55
N ASN A 273 -19.01 30.32 -2.44
CA ASN A 273 -18.41 30.74 -1.18
C ASN A 273 -18.91 32.15 -0.86
N SER A 274 -19.33 32.39 0.39
CA SER A 274 -19.59 33.71 0.92
C SER A 274 -18.27 34.40 1.29
N SER A 275 -18.31 35.72 1.44
CA SER A 275 -17.15 36.48 1.89
C SER A 275 -16.62 36.00 3.23
N LYS A 276 -17.48 35.50 4.13
CA LYS A 276 -17.07 35.00 5.44
C LYS A 276 -16.23 33.73 5.33
N GLU A 277 -16.64 32.78 4.48
CA GLU A 277 -15.88 31.53 4.30
C GLU A 277 -14.55 31.77 3.61
N VAL A 278 -14.51 32.63 2.60
CA VAL A 278 -13.25 33.00 1.94
C VAL A 278 -12.30 33.67 2.93
N VAL A 279 -12.80 34.60 3.75
CA VAL A 279 -11.98 35.27 4.78
C VAL A 279 -11.44 34.26 5.79
N HIS A 280 -12.30 33.36 6.29
CA HIS A 280 -11.88 32.33 7.24
C HIS A 280 -10.82 31.40 6.66
N ALA A 281 -11.04 30.85 5.47
CA ALA A 281 -10.08 29.97 4.81
C ALA A 281 -8.76 30.68 4.50
N SER A 282 -8.78 31.95 4.09
CA SER A 282 -7.56 32.73 3.87
C SER A 282 -6.78 33.01 5.16
N ASP A 283 -7.48 33.25 6.27
CA ASP A 283 -6.83 33.41 7.58
C ASP A 283 -6.15 32.11 8.03
N GLN A 284 -6.83 30.98 7.84
CA GLN A 284 -6.30 29.65 8.13
C GLN A 284 -5.10 29.31 7.25
N ALA A 285 -5.17 29.60 5.96
CA ALA A 285 -4.06 29.36 5.02
C ALA A 285 -2.80 30.17 5.38
N LYS A 286 -2.97 31.43 5.81
CA LYS A 286 -1.86 32.24 6.30
C LYS A 286 -1.30 31.69 7.61
N ALA A 287 -2.16 31.32 8.56
CA ALA A 287 -1.76 30.78 9.85
C ALA A 287 -0.97 29.46 9.72
N ARG A 288 -1.29 28.66 8.70
CA ARG A 288 -0.61 27.40 8.38
C ARG A 288 0.55 27.55 7.38
N HIS A 289 0.93 28.77 7.01
CA HIS A 289 2.00 29.02 6.04
C HIS A 289 1.79 28.39 4.65
N VAL A 290 0.53 28.09 4.29
CA VAL A 290 0.18 27.61 2.94
C VAL A 290 0.34 28.73 1.90
N PHE A 291 0.15 29.98 2.32
CA PHE A 291 0.40 31.17 1.52
C PHE A 291 1.15 32.23 2.32
N GLY A 292 2.02 32.99 1.63
CA GLY A 292 2.80 34.08 2.23
C GLY A 292 1.96 35.25 2.73
N SER A 293 0.76 35.44 2.18
CA SER A 293 -0.17 36.47 2.65
C SER A 293 -1.64 36.03 2.56
N LYS A 294 -2.49 36.67 3.38
CA LYS A 294 -3.96 36.51 3.32
C LYS A 294 -4.51 36.96 1.96
N GLY A 295 -3.89 37.95 1.33
CA GLY A 295 -4.27 38.45 0.01
C GLY A 295 -4.10 37.39 -1.06
N ASP A 296 -2.94 36.72 -1.06
CA ASP A 296 -2.62 35.65 -2.01
C ASP A 296 -3.54 34.44 -1.81
N ALA A 297 -3.77 34.03 -0.55
CA ALA A 297 -4.74 32.97 -0.24
C ALA A 297 -6.14 33.31 -0.75
N THR A 298 -6.58 34.56 -0.54
CA THR A 298 -7.89 35.03 -1.01
C THR A 298 -8.01 34.98 -2.53
N GLN A 299 -6.94 35.36 -3.23
CA GLN A 299 -6.91 35.30 -4.69
C GLN A 299 -6.90 33.85 -5.19
N ALA A 300 -6.07 32.99 -4.60
CA ALA A 300 -6.01 31.57 -4.93
C ALA A 300 -7.36 30.87 -4.72
N ILE A 301 -8.09 31.16 -3.63
CA ILE A 301 -9.43 30.61 -3.39
C ILE A 301 -10.41 31.07 -4.47
N LYS A 302 -10.35 32.34 -4.89
CA LYS A 302 -11.22 32.87 -5.96
C LYS A 302 -10.92 32.19 -7.29
N ASP A 303 -9.64 32.04 -7.64
CA ASP A 303 -9.20 31.40 -8.88
C ASP A 303 -9.60 29.93 -8.91
N LEU A 304 -9.38 29.22 -7.80
CA LEU A 304 -9.83 27.84 -7.62
C LEU A 304 -11.35 27.73 -7.75
N THR A 305 -12.11 28.63 -7.13
CA THR A 305 -13.58 28.67 -7.24
C THR A 305 -14.03 28.86 -8.69
N GLN A 306 -13.38 29.72 -9.46
CA GLN A 306 -13.70 29.91 -10.88
C GLN A 306 -13.32 28.71 -11.73
N ARG A 307 -12.16 28.10 -11.46
CA ARG A 307 -11.72 26.87 -12.13
C ARG A 307 -12.71 25.74 -11.91
N ILE A 308 -13.18 25.54 -10.67
CA ILE A 308 -14.17 24.47 -10.39
C ILE A 308 -15.48 24.75 -11.11
N LYS A 309 -15.92 26.01 -11.23
CA LYS A 309 -17.12 26.37 -11.99
C LYS A 309 -17.00 26.09 -13.49
N SER A 310 -15.83 26.27 -14.09
CA SER A 310 -15.64 26.15 -15.53
C SER A 310 -15.17 24.76 -15.98
N GLN A 311 -14.38 24.08 -15.17
CA GLN A 311 -13.65 22.86 -15.52
C GLN A 311 -13.87 21.70 -14.53
N GLY A 312 -14.60 21.93 -13.43
CA GLY A 312 -14.73 20.95 -12.36
C GLY A 312 -13.52 20.92 -11.42
N PHE A 313 -13.55 20.02 -10.43
CA PHE A 313 -12.44 19.92 -9.47
C PHE A 313 -11.13 19.52 -10.17
N PRO A 314 -9.99 20.13 -9.80
CA PRO A 314 -8.70 19.82 -10.39
C PRO A 314 -8.25 18.38 -10.09
N LYS A 315 -7.38 17.86 -10.96
CA LYS A 315 -6.70 16.58 -10.73
C LYS A 315 -5.93 16.61 -9.40
N GLY A 316 -5.98 15.50 -8.66
CA GLY A 316 -5.43 15.40 -7.29
C GLY A 316 -6.44 15.74 -6.19
N THR A 317 -7.69 16.04 -6.56
CA THR A 317 -8.79 16.13 -5.58
C THR A 317 -9.12 14.74 -5.06
N THR A 318 -9.21 14.61 -3.73
CA THR A 318 -9.52 13.35 -3.04
C THR A 318 -10.67 13.56 -2.05
N ILE A 319 -11.32 12.49 -1.60
CA ILE A 319 -12.31 12.56 -0.53
C ILE A 319 -11.57 12.84 0.78
N ASP A 320 -12.12 13.72 1.63
CA ASP A 320 -11.55 13.96 2.96
C ASP A 320 -11.70 12.70 3.82
N PRO A 321 -10.61 12.08 4.30
CA PRO A 321 -10.67 10.89 5.13
C PRO A 321 -11.46 11.10 6.44
N LYS A 322 -11.61 12.36 6.89
CA LYS A 322 -12.33 12.72 8.12
C LYS A 322 -13.82 12.94 7.89
N ASP A 323 -14.24 13.28 6.68
CA ASP A 323 -15.65 13.50 6.33
C ASP A 323 -15.91 13.09 4.88
N PRO A 324 -16.63 11.99 4.63
CA PRO A 324 -16.94 11.53 3.28
C PRO A 324 -17.82 12.49 2.48
N ASN A 325 -18.41 13.52 3.11
CA ASN A 325 -19.12 14.60 2.42
C ASN A 325 -18.23 15.80 2.08
N SER A 326 -16.93 15.69 2.32
CA SER A 326 -15.96 16.74 2.04
C SER A 326 -14.87 16.22 1.10
N VAL A 327 -14.27 17.13 0.34
CA VAL A 327 -13.18 16.83 -0.58
C VAL A 327 -11.98 17.72 -0.31
N LEU A 328 -10.79 17.16 -0.44
CA LEU A 328 -9.51 17.84 -0.35
C LEU A 328 -9.05 18.24 -1.75
N VAL A 329 -8.99 19.55 -2.00
CA VAL A 329 -8.66 20.12 -3.31
C VAL A 329 -7.30 20.79 -3.25
N PRO A 330 -6.30 20.38 -4.06
CA PRO A 330 -4.98 20.98 -4.03
C PRO A 330 -5.01 22.50 -4.25
N ILE A 331 -4.34 23.26 -3.37
CA ILE A 331 -4.21 24.72 -3.47
C ILE A 331 -2.88 25.19 -2.84
N GLY A 332 -2.06 25.92 -3.62
CA GLY A 332 -0.71 26.27 -3.15
C GLY A 332 0.12 25.02 -2.87
N ASN A 333 0.70 24.93 -1.67
CA ASN A 333 1.39 23.75 -1.15
C ASN A 333 0.55 22.91 -0.16
N GLY A 334 -0.76 23.15 -0.07
CA GLY A 334 -1.67 22.41 0.82
C GLY A 334 -2.99 22.08 0.14
N TYR A 335 -4.06 21.92 0.92
CA TYR A 335 -5.39 21.52 0.44
C TYR A 335 -6.51 22.44 0.95
N ALA A 336 -7.41 22.84 0.05
CA ALA A 336 -8.69 23.43 0.41
C ALA A 336 -9.71 22.34 0.68
N VAL A 337 -10.35 22.39 1.85
CA VAL A 337 -11.44 21.48 2.22
C VAL A 337 -12.75 22.07 1.71
N PHE A 338 -13.44 21.35 0.83
CA PHE A 338 -14.77 21.71 0.35
C PHE A 338 -15.81 20.73 0.85
N SER A 339 -16.82 21.21 1.58
CA SER A 339 -17.99 20.38 1.90
C SER A 339 -18.98 20.38 0.74
N ILE A 340 -19.53 19.20 0.48
CA ILE A 340 -20.49 18.93 -0.60
C ILE A 340 -21.82 18.57 0.03
N LYS A 341 -22.80 19.48 -0.10
CA LYS A 341 -24.16 19.26 0.42
C LYS A 341 -25.18 19.52 -0.68
N LYS A 342 -25.97 18.49 -1.02
CA LYS A 342 -27.04 18.55 -2.04
C LYS A 342 -26.54 19.14 -3.39
N GLY A 343 -25.36 18.69 -3.85
CA GLY A 343 -24.75 19.14 -5.12
C GLY A 343 -24.19 20.57 -5.09
N ARG A 344 -24.00 21.16 -3.91
CA ARG A 344 -23.33 22.45 -3.72
C ARG A 344 -22.01 22.24 -2.99
N ALA A 345 -20.93 22.79 -3.56
CA ALA A 345 -19.63 22.81 -2.92
C ALA A 345 -19.37 24.18 -2.28
N GLN A 346 -18.88 24.15 -1.03
CA GLN A 346 -18.54 25.33 -0.24
C GLN A 346 -17.20 25.09 0.47
N ILE A 347 -16.30 26.07 0.41
CA ILE A 347 -15.02 25.99 1.12
C ILE A 347 -15.24 26.11 2.63
N GLU A 348 -14.64 25.22 3.40
CA GLU A 348 -14.67 25.25 4.86
C GLU A 348 -13.36 25.81 5.41
N THR A 349 -12.21 25.31 4.94
CA THR A 349 -10.91 25.74 5.42
C THR A 349 -9.79 25.41 4.42
N ILE A 350 -8.55 25.79 4.77
CA ILE A 350 -7.33 25.36 4.08
C ILE A 350 -6.41 24.70 5.10
N ILE A 351 -5.92 23.51 4.78
CA ILE A 351 -4.95 22.73 5.53
C ILE A 351 -3.62 22.67 4.77
N ASP A 352 -2.54 22.42 5.50
CA ASP A 352 -1.20 22.15 4.98
C ASP A 352 -1.06 20.73 4.41
#